data_AF-A0A524F2M4-F1
#
_entry.id   AF-A0A524F2M4-F1
#
_cell.length_a   1.000
_cell.length_b   1.000
_cell.length_c   1.000
_cell.angle_alpha   90.00
_cell.angle_beta   90.00
_cell.angle_gamma   90.00
#
_symmetry.space_group_name_H-M   'P 1'
#
loop_
_entity.id
_entity.type
_entity.pdbx_description
1 polymer ?
#
loop_
_entity_poly.entity_id
_entity_poly.type
_entity_poly.pdbx_seq_one_letter_code
_entity_poly.pdbx_strand_id
1 'polypeptide(L)'
;MVFQGSESELNSLYSLLDGITATCIVVFGIIFALIVFYKAKKMEAKLLIYAALMGGFASLLWLGSCSSFLSVIVFGGHLEPIGLYGILGYMWVAPAAIIGLYIGAELMLPEKKKIIVIIYAGLSIIFELLLFLDFLLFDPMKSIEFEISGSSIDSNFVYGHPIFILIVIFLVSVLLLNGIGSINKAIQSTGVVRKKFGFMAITFIIFVLVAALDSLLSPGPALFIARMGMIVCAILLYFALKP
;
A
#
# COMPACT_ATOMS: atom_id res chain seq x y z
N MET A 1 -30.68 30.36 -7.81
CA MET A 1 -30.66 28.89 -7.86
C MET A 1 -29.55 28.50 -8.82
N VAL A 2 -28.34 28.32 -8.28
CA VAL A 2 -27.10 28.17 -9.05
C VAL A 2 -26.54 26.80 -8.68
N PHE A 3 -26.43 25.91 -9.66
CA PHE A 3 -25.52 24.75 -9.79
C PHE A 3 -25.15 23.86 -8.57
N GLN A 4 -25.93 23.82 -7.48
CA GLN A 4 -25.63 22.91 -6.36
C GLN A 4 -25.89 21.42 -6.66
N GLY A 5 -26.63 21.10 -7.73
CA GLY A 5 -26.94 19.70 -8.09
C GLY A 5 -25.76 18.94 -8.69
N SER A 6 -24.98 19.57 -9.58
CA SER A 6 -23.93 18.86 -10.33
C SER A 6 -22.69 18.55 -9.49
N GLU A 7 -22.30 19.43 -8.56
CA GLU A 7 -21.16 19.18 -7.65
C GLU A 7 -21.48 18.09 -6.64
N SER A 8 -22.71 18.06 -6.12
CA SER A 8 -23.21 17.03 -5.21
C SER A 8 -23.20 15.63 -5.87
N GLU A 9 -23.70 15.53 -7.10
CA GLU A 9 -23.72 14.28 -7.85
C GLU A 9 -22.31 13.81 -8.23
N LEU A 10 -21.43 14.74 -8.61
CA LEU A 10 -20.05 14.45 -8.97
C LEU A 10 -19.23 13.95 -7.76
N ASN A 11 -19.38 14.59 -6.60
CA ASN A 11 -18.73 14.17 -5.35
C ASN A 11 -19.25 12.81 -4.88
N SER A 12 -20.53 12.52 -5.09
CA SER A 12 -21.12 11.21 -4.83
C SER A 12 -20.52 10.12 -5.73
N LEU A 13 -20.36 10.40 -7.03
CA LEU A 13 -19.73 9.47 -7.97
C LEU A 13 -18.27 9.17 -7.60
N TYR A 14 -17.47 10.19 -7.28
CA TYR A 14 -16.08 9.98 -6.88
C TYR A 14 -15.97 9.18 -5.60
N SER A 15 -16.82 9.45 -4.62
CA SER A 15 -16.86 8.69 -3.36
C SER A 15 -17.19 7.21 -3.59
N LEU A 16 -18.13 6.93 -4.50
CA LEU A 16 -18.48 5.56 -4.88
C LEU A 16 -17.31 4.85 -5.59
N LEU A 17 -16.66 5.52 -6.54
CA LEU A 17 -15.50 4.97 -7.25
C LEU A 17 -14.34 4.72 -6.29
N ASP A 18 -14.12 5.62 -5.34
CA ASP A 18 -13.10 5.49 -4.31
C ASP A 18 -13.32 4.22 -3.48
N GLY A 19 -14.52 4.06 -2.93
CA GLY A 19 -14.87 2.90 -2.11
C GLY A 19 -14.85 1.58 -2.87
N ILE A 20 -15.37 1.53 -4.11
CA ILE A 20 -15.33 0.32 -4.94
C ILE A 20 -13.89 -0.06 -5.28
N THR A 21 -13.06 0.90 -5.67
CA THR A 21 -11.66 0.62 -6.02
C THR A 21 -10.85 0.14 -4.82
N ALA A 22 -11.01 0.76 -3.65
CA ALA A 22 -10.39 0.30 -2.40
C ALA A 22 -10.83 -1.13 -2.05
N THR A 23 -12.13 -1.41 -2.15
CA THR A 23 -12.68 -2.76 -1.88
C THR A 23 -12.10 -3.79 -2.85
N CYS A 24 -12.04 -3.48 -4.14
CA CYS A 24 -11.42 -4.34 -5.15
C CYS A 24 -9.94 -4.60 -4.84
N ILE A 25 -9.16 -3.57 -4.49
CA ILE A 25 -7.75 -3.72 -4.14
C ILE A 25 -7.58 -4.69 -2.97
N VAL A 26 -8.34 -4.49 -1.89
CA VAL A 26 -8.28 -5.34 -0.68
C VAL A 26 -8.71 -6.78 -1.00
N VAL A 27 -9.89 -6.98 -1.59
CA VAL A 27 -10.45 -8.32 -1.82
C VAL A 27 -9.61 -9.10 -2.83
N PHE A 28 -9.32 -8.53 -4.00
CA PHE A 28 -8.52 -9.23 -5.00
C PHE A 28 -7.07 -9.38 -4.57
N GLY A 29 -6.51 -8.39 -3.87
CA GLY A 29 -5.16 -8.45 -3.31
C GLY A 29 -4.97 -9.62 -2.36
N ILE A 30 -5.89 -9.80 -1.41
CA ILE A 30 -5.86 -10.94 -0.48
C ILE A 30 -6.06 -12.26 -1.22
N ILE A 31 -7.05 -12.36 -2.11
CA ILE A 31 -7.31 -13.60 -2.87
C ILE A 31 -6.07 -14.01 -3.68
N PHE A 32 -5.46 -13.08 -4.40
CA PHE A 32 -4.25 -13.36 -5.19
C PHE A 32 -3.06 -13.69 -4.30
N ALA A 33 -2.86 -12.96 -3.19
CA ALA A 33 -1.82 -13.27 -2.21
C ALA A 33 -1.96 -14.71 -1.70
N LEU A 34 -3.17 -15.15 -1.32
CA LEU A 34 -3.42 -16.51 -0.85
C LEU A 34 -3.17 -17.56 -1.93
N ILE A 35 -3.64 -17.34 -3.16
CA ILE A 35 -3.42 -18.28 -4.29
C ILE A 35 -1.94 -18.42 -4.60
N VAL A 36 -1.20 -17.30 -4.69
CA VAL A 36 0.24 -17.30 -4.99
C VAL A 36 1.00 -17.93 -3.82
N PHE A 37 0.66 -17.59 -2.57
CA PHE A 37 1.27 -18.17 -1.38
C PHE A 37 1.12 -19.70 -1.35
N TYR A 38 -0.09 -20.21 -1.61
CA TYR A 38 -0.35 -21.65 -1.64
C TYR A 38 0.51 -22.36 -2.70
N LYS A 39 0.56 -21.83 -3.93
CA LYS A 39 1.39 -22.37 -5.01
C LYS A 39 2.88 -22.29 -4.68
N ALA A 40 3.33 -21.16 -4.14
CA ALA A 40 4.71 -20.92 -3.76
C ALA A 40 5.19 -21.90 -2.69
N LYS A 41 4.33 -22.18 -1.69
CA LYS A 41 4.60 -23.16 -0.64
C LYS A 41 4.72 -24.57 -1.22
N LYS A 42 3.83 -24.96 -2.15
CA LYS A 42 3.90 -26.26 -2.83
C LYS A 42 5.18 -26.43 -3.68
N MET A 43 5.73 -25.33 -4.19
CA MET A 43 6.97 -25.32 -4.98
C MET A 43 8.23 -25.05 -4.15
N GLU A 44 8.11 -24.89 -2.83
CA GLU A 44 9.21 -24.48 -1.93
C GLU A 44 9.93 -23.17 -2.35
N ALA A 45 9.24 -22.32 -3.12
CA ALA A 45 9.79 -21.09 -3.66
C ALA A 45 9.75 -19.97 -2.60
N LYS A 46 10.73 -19.97 -1.68
CA LYS A 46 10.78 -19.05 -0.52
C LYS A 46 10.57 -17.57 -0.87
N LEU A 47 11.23 -17.06 -1.92
CA LEU A 47 11.07 -15.66 -2.32
C LEU A 47 9.65 -15.33 -2.79
N LEU A 48 9.00 -16.28 -3.46
CA LEU A 48 7.62 -16.14 -3.93
C LEU A 48 6.62 -16.14 -2.77
N ILE A 49 6.91 -16.90 -1.70
CA ILE A 49 6.14 -16.86 -0.45
C ILE A 49 6.17 -15.45 0.15
N TYR A 50 7.37 -14.86 0.30
CA TYR A 50 7.50 -13.51 0.84
C TYR A 50 6.85 -12.46 -0.08
N ALA A 51 7.00 -12.59 -1.40
CA ALA A 51 6.36 -11.66 -2.34
C ALA A 51 4.82 -11.72 -2.25
N ALA A 52 4.24 -12.90 -2.06
CA ALA A 52 2.81 -13.06 -1.84
C ALA A 52 2.35 -12.40 -0.54
N LEU A 53 3.09 -12.61 0.56
CA LEU A 53 2.78 -11.97 1.86
C LEU A 53 2.89 -10.44 1.77
N MET A 54 3.96 -9.93 1.17
CA MET A 54 4.15 -8.49 0.93
C MET A 54 3.00 -7.92 0.09
N GLY A 55 2.62 -8.57 -1.00
CA GLY A 55 1.49 -8.13 -1.83
C GLY A 55 0.17 -8.12 -1.06
N GLY A 56 -0.06 -9.12 -0.20
CA GLY A 56 -1.20 -9.17 0.71
C GLY A 56 -1.23 -7.99 1.68
N PHE A 57 -0.15 -7.74 2.42
CA PHE A 57 -0.08 -6.61 3.35
C PHE A 57 -0.15 -5.26 2.63
N ALA A 58 0.50 -5.13 1.47
CA ALA A 58 0.39 -3.93 0.66
C ALA A 58 -1.07 -3.66 0.23
N SER A 59 -1.84 -4.70 -0.14
CA SER A 59 -3.26 -4.51 -0.49
C SER A 59 -4.13 -4.08 0.70
N LEU A 60 -3.72 -4.40 1.93
CA LEU A 60 -4.41 -3.98 3.14
C LEU A 60 -4.19 -2.49 3.48
N LEU A 61 -3.31 -1.78 2.77
CA LEU A 61 -3.14 -0.33 2.96
C LEU A 61 -4.42 0.46 2.65
N TRP A 62 -5.35 -0.11 1.88
CA TRP A 62 -6.66 0.48 1.57
C TRP A 62 -7.78 -0.07 2.46
N LEU A 63 -7.46 -0.77 3.55
CA LEU A 63 -8.45 -1.36 4.44
C LEU A 63 -9.28 -0.28 5.16
N GLY A 64 -8.71 0.90 5.46
CA GLY A 64 -9.43 2.05 6.01
C GLY A 64 -10.57 2.51 5.09
N SER A 65 -10.24 2.84 3.84
CA SER A 65 -11.20 3.26 2.82
C SER A 65 -12.24 2.18 2.51
N CYS A 66 -11.81 0.92 2.39
CA CYS A 66 -12.70 -0.23 2.22
C CYS A 66 -13.70 -0.36 3.38
N SER A 67 -13.22 -0.28 4.63
CA SER A 67 -14.06 -0.43 5.82
C SER A 67 -15.05 0.72 5.98
N SER A 68 -14.63 1.96 5.71
CA SER A 68 -15.53 3.11 5.76
C SER A 68 -16.61 3.03 4.68
N PHE A 69 -16.24 2.67 3.45
CA PHE A 69 -17.21 2.47 2.37
C PHE A 69 -18.27 1.41 2.70
N LEU A 70 -17.84 0.26 3.24
CA LEU A 70 -18.77 -0.78 3.69
C LEU A 70 -19.65 -0.30 4.85
N SER A 71 -19.10 0.49 5.78
CA SER A 71 -19.87 1.08 6.87
C SER A 71 -20.98 1.98 6.35
N VAL A 72 -20.68 2.84 5.37
CA VAL A 72 -21.68 3.74 4.78
C VAL A 72 -22.81 2.94 4.10
N ILE A 73 -22.48 1.88 3.36
CA ILE A 73 -23.49 1.06 2.68
C ILE A 73 -24.35 0.28 3.67
N VAL A 74 -23.75 -0.31 4.70
CA VAL A 74 -24.43 -1.25 5.60
C VAL A 74 -25.16 -0.52 6.74
N PHE A 75 -24.53 0.51 7.31
CA PHE A 75 -25.02 1.21 8.50
C PHE A 75 -25.49 2.64 8.21
N GLY A 76 -25.32 3.14 6.99
CA GLY A 76 -25.72 4.50 6.62
C GLY A 76 -24.82 5.61 7.19
N GLY A 77 -23.63 5.26 7.68
CA GLY A 77 -22.71 6.19 8.33
C GLY A 77 -21.25 5.81 8.18
N HIS A 78 -20.39 6.82 8.34
CA HIS A 78 -18.94 6.71 8.31
C HIS A 78 -18.39 5.83 9.43
N LEU A 79 -17.17 5.33 9.25
CA LEU A 79 -16.48 4.56 10.29
C LEU A 79 -16.14 5.48 11.48
N GLU A 80 -16.66 5.16 12.66
CA GLU A 80 -16.43 5.91 13.90
C GLU A 80 -15.74 5.03 14.98
N PRO A 81 -14.76 5.56 15.74
CA PRO A 81 -14.17 6.90 15.59
C PRO A 81 -13.34 7.02 14.31
N ILE A 82 -13.33 8.21 13.69
CA ILE A 82 -12.64 8.45 12.41
C ILE A 82 -11.17 8.00 12.39
N GLY A 83 -10.46 8.07 13.52
CA GLY A 83 -9.08 7.59 13.60
C GLY A 83 -8.90 6.09 13.29
N LEU A 84 -9.96 5.26 13.42
CA LEU A 84 -9.92 3.85 12.99
C LEU A 84 -9.68 3.73 11.48
N TYR A 85 -10.16 4.69 10.68
CA TYR A 85 -9.86 4.75 9.26
C TYR A 85 -8.35 4.78 9.03
N GLY A 86 -7.65 5.69 9.72
CA GLY A 86 -6.21 5.88 9.59
C GLY A 86 -5.42 4.67 10.09
N ILE A 87 -5.80 4.08 11.23
CA ILE A 87 -5.13 2.86 11.72
C ILE A 87 -5.27 1.73 10.71
N LEU A 88 -6.49 1.44 10.25
CA LEU A 88 -6.72 0.35 9.33
C LEU A 88 -5.98 0.54 8.00
N GLY A 89 -5.82 1.78 7.55
CA GLY A 89 -5.02 2.10 6.36
C GLY A 89 -3.51 1.95 6.56
N TYR A 90 -2.98 2.35 7.72
CA TYR A 90 -1.52 2.49 7.89
C TYR A 90 -0.83 1.43 8.73
N MET A 91 -1.54 0.66 9.56
CA MET A 91 -0.94 -0.42 10.37
C MET A 91 -0.33 -1.57 9.55
N TRP A 92 -0.59 -1.58 8.24
CA TRP A 92 -0.06 -2.58 7.31
C TRP A 92 1.23 -2.14 6.62
N VAL A 93 1.63 -0.88 6.79
CA VAL A 93 2.89 -0.34 6.26
C VAL A 93 4.08 -1.12 6.83
N ALA A 94 4.15 -1.32 8.14
CA ALA A 94 5.24 -2.04 8.78
C ALA A 94 5.42 -3.47 8.27
N PRO A 95 4.39 -4.36 8.31
CA PRO A 95 4.56 -5.73 7.81
C PRO A 95 4.86 -5.77 6.32
N ALA A 96 4.25 -4.89 5.51
CA ALA A 96 4.56 -4.79 4.09
C ALA A 96 6.01 -4.36 3.85
N ALA A 97 6.50 -3.35 4.56
CA ALA A 97 7.85 -2.81 4.43
C ALA A 97 8.91 -3.82 4.86
N ILE A 98 8.76 -4.48 6.02
CA ILE A 98 9.72 -5.48 6.51
C ILE A 98 9.89 -6.61 5.49
N ILE A 99 8.77 -7.16 4.98
CA ILE A 99 8.82 -8.27 4.03
C ILE A 99 9.32 -7.79 2.66
N GLY A 100 8.87 -6.62 2.21
CA GLY A 100 9.35 -6.00 0.98
C GLY A 100 10.87 -5.82 1.00
N LEU A 101 11.41 -5.25 2.08
CA LEU A 101 12.83 -4.97 2.22
C LEU A 101 13.64 -6.25 2.46
N TYR A 102 13.06 -7.29 3.07
CA TYR A 102 13.67 -8.63 3.07
C TYR A 102 13.88 -9.13 1.63
N ILE A 103 12.89 -8.98 0.76
CA ILE A 103 13.01 -9.37 -0.66
C ILE A 103 14.08 -8.54 -1.35
N GLY A 104 14.02 -7.21 -1.26
CA GLY A 104 15.01 -6.33 -1.88
C GLY A 104 16.43 -6.60 -1.40
N ALA A 105 16.60 -6.84 -0.10
CA ALA A 105 17.89 -7.18 0.48
C ALA A 105 18.40 -8.54 -0.01
N GLU A 106 17.54 -9.55 -0.15
CA GLU A 106 17.94 -10.83 -0.77
C GLU A 106 18.40 -10.65 -2.22
N LEU A 107 17.74 -9.76 -2.96
CA LEU A 107 18.08 -9.50 -4.36
C LEU A 107 19.38 -8.71 -4.53
N MET A 108 19.64 -7.71 -3.68
CA MET A 108 20.79 -6.80 -3.83
C MET A 108 21.99 -7.14 -2.95
N LEU A 109 21.76 -7.42 -1.67
CA LEU A 109 22.80 -7.49 -0.64
C LEU A 109 22.54 -8.70 0.29
N PRO A 110 22.55 -9.94 -0.23
CA PRO A 110 22.16 -11.13 0.54
C PRO A 110 23.01 -11.32 1.80
N GLU A 111 24.29 -10.95 1.75
CA GLU A 111 25.21 -11.01 2.90
C GLU A 111 24.80 -10.07 4.05
N LYS A 112 24.22 -8.91 3.72
CA LYS A 112 23.79 -7.88 4.69
C LYS A 112 22.29 -7.95 5.00
N LYS A 113 21.55 -8.89 4.41
CA LYS A 113 20.08 -9.00 4.54
C LYS A 113 19.61 -8.98 5.99
N LYS A 114 20.25 -9.74 6.87
CA LYS A 114 19.87 -9.80 8.29
C LYS A 114 19.95 -8.42 8.96
N ILE A 115 21.02 -7.68 8.68
CA ILE A 115 21.25 -6.34 9.24
C ILE A 115 20.19 -5.38 8.71
N ILE A 116 19.93 -5.38 7.39
CA ILE A 116 18.91 -4.55 6.76
C ILE A 116 17.53 -4.83 7.40
N VAL A 117 17.15 -6.10 7.50
CA VAL A 117 15.86 -6.49 8.08
C VAL A 117 15.74 -6.09 9.55
N ILE A 118 16.80 -6.23 10.35
CA ILE A 118 16.79 -5.79 11.77
C ILE A 118 16.60 -4.27 11.89
N ILE A 119 17.32 -3.49 11.07
CA ILE A 119 17.19 -2.03 11.07
C ILE A 119 15.75 -1.63 10.73
N TYR A 120 15.21 -2.18 9.64
CA TYR A 120 13.85 -1.83 9.23
C TYR A 120 12.77 -2.39 10.15
N ALA A 121 12.99 -3.55 10.78
CA ALA A 121 12.10 -4.02 11.84
C ALA A 121 12.07 -3.05 13.03
N GLY A 122 13.22 -2.51 13.44
CA GLY A 122 13.30 -1.47 14.47
C GLY A 122 12.55 -0.20 14.08
N LEU A 123 12.77 0.31 12.86
CA LEU A 123 12.07 1.48 12.33
C LEU A 123 10.55 1.24 12.20
N SER A 124 10.15 0.04 11.80
CA SER A 124 8.74 -0.36 11.71
C SER A 124 8.07 -0.45 13.07
N ILE A 125 8.77 -0.93 14.11
CA ILE A 125 8.26 -0.89 15.49
C ILE A 125 8.07 0.56 15.94
N ILE A 126 9.04 1.44 15.66
CA ILE A 126 8.92 2.88 15.99
C ILE A 126 7.73 3.50 15.25
N PHE A 127 7.56 3.20 13.96
CA PHE A 127 6.42 3.66 13.16
C PHE A 127 5.08 3.24 13.76
N GLU A 128 4.91 1.94 14.05
CA GLU A 128 3.66 1.42 14.64
C GLU A 128 3.40 2.02 16.02
N LEU A 129 4.43 2.14 16.86
CA LEU A 129 4.28 2.76 18.17
C LEU A 129 3.81 4.21 18.03
N LEU A 130 4.39 5.00 17.12
CA LEU A 130 3.93 6.37 16.90
C LEU A 130 2.48 6.39 16.39
N LEU A 131 2.14 5.56 15.39
CA LEU A 131 0.79 5.45 14.85
C LEU A 131 -0.26 5.14 15.93
N PHE A 132 0.01 4.13 16.76
CA PHE A 132 -0.92 3.72 17.81
C PHE A 132 -0.93 4.66 19.02
N LEU A 133 0.21 5.27 19.40
CA LEU A 133 0.25 6.24 20.49
C LEU A 133 -0.47 7.53 20.10
N ASP A 134 -0.31 8.00 18.86
CA ASP A 134 -1.00 9.18 18.34
C ASP A 134 -2.52 8.98 18.31
N PHE A 135 -2.96 7.75 18.03
CA PHE A 135 -4.38 7.40 18.11
C PHE A 135 -4.90 7.19 19.54
N LEU A 136 -4.18 6.47 20.40
CA LEU A 136 -4.68 6.04 21.72
C LEU A 136 -4.51 7.09 22.82
N LEU A 137 -3.42 7.84 22.79
CA LEU A 137 -3.03 8.77 23.86
C LEU A 137 -3.12 10.24 23.44
N PHE A 138 -3.07 10.52 22.14
CA PHE A 138 -3.12 11.87 21.59
C PHE A 138 -4.34 12.07 20.69
N ASP A 139 -4.34 13.21 19.99
CA ASP A 139 -5.35 13.55 19.00
C ASP A 139 -4.92 12.94 17.65
N PRO A 140 -5.70 12.02 17.05
CA PRO A 140 -5.40 11.41 15.75
C PRO A 140 -5.10 12.42 14.64
N MET A 141 -5.61 13.65 14.77
CA MET A 141 -5.37 14.76 13.84
C MET A 141 -3.92 15.28 13.83
N LYS A 142 -3.08 14.90 14.80
CA LYS A 142 -1.68 15.38 14.86
C LYS A 142 -0.77 14.77 13.80
N SER A 143 -1.01 13.51 13.47
CA SER A 143 -0.17 12.74 12.55
C SER A 143 -0.82 12.52 11.19
N ILE A 144 -2.16 12.54 11.15
CA ILE A 144 -2.96 12.23 9.98
C ILE A 144 -4.07 13.28 9.89
N GLU A 145 -4.16 13.98 8.77
CA GLU A 145 -5.27 14.85 8.42
C GLU A 145 -6.36 14.02 7.76
N PHE A 146 -7.62 14.26 8.13
CA PHE A 146 -8.77 13.57 7.55
C PHE A 146 -9.65 14.56 6.82
N GLU A 147 -10.02 14.23 5.60
CA GLU A 147 -10.96 15.00 4.79
C GLU A 147 -12.20 14.15 4.51
N ILE A 148 -13.37 14.65 4.90
CA ILE A 148 -14.65 14.00 4.63
C ILE A 148 -15.30 14.71 3.44
N SER A 149 -15.49 13.98 2.34
CA SER A 149 -16.17 14.48 1.16
C SER A 149 -17.32 13.54 0.80
N GLY A 150 -18.55 13.95 1.13
CA GLY A 150 -19.74 13.13 0.92
C GLY A 150 -19.69 11.81 1.69
N SER A 151 -19.69 10.70 0.95
CA SER A 151 -19.61 9.33 1.50
C SER A 151 -18.19 8.76 1.54
N SER A 152 -17.18 9.54 1.19
CA SER A 152 -15.78 9.14 1.32
C SER A 152 -15.08 9.85 2.48
N ILE A 153 -14.15 9.13 3.09
CA ILE A 153 -13.14 9.67 3.99
C ILE A 153 -11.80 9.48 3.29
N ASP A 154 -10.96 10.48 3.33
CA ASP A 154 -9.57 10.39 2.91
C ASP A 154 -8.65 10.81 4.04
N SER A 155 -7.42 10.31 4.00
CA SER A 155 -6.43 10.58 5.01
C SER A 155 -5.06 10.85 4.41
N ASN A 156 -4.44 11.94 4.85
CA ASN A 156 -3.11 12.34 4.41
C ASN A 156 -2.19 12.47 5.62
N PHE A 157 -0.92 12.10 5.47
CA PHE A 157 0.06 12.30 6.53
C PHE A 157 0.39 13.78 6.69
N VAL A 158 0.46 14.25 7.94
CA VAL A 158 0.91 15.61 8.24
C VAL A 158 2.38 15.77 7.86
N TYR A 159 2.67 16.73 6.97
CA TYR A 159 4.03 17.00 6.50
C TYR A 159 4.98 17.32 7.66
N GLY A 160 6.15 16.68 7.66
CA GLY A 160 7.16 16.89 8.71
C GLY A 160 6.91 16.12 10.00
N HIS A 161 5.75 15.47 10.16
CA HIS A 161 5.52 14.55 11.27
C HIS A 161 6.48 13.35 11.20
N PRO A 162 6.99 12.81 12.32
CA PRO A 162 7.89 11.66 12.31
C PRO A 162 7.37 10.45 11.51
N ILE A 163 6.06 10.21 11.54
CA ILE A 163 5.40 9.15 10.74
C ILE A 163 5.59 9.39 9.24
N PHE A 164 5.37 10.63 8.77
CA PHE A 164 5.58 11.00 7.37
C PHE A 164 7.04 10.73 6.92
N ILE A 165 8.01 11.12 7.76
CA ILE A 165 9.44 10.91 7.47
C ILE A 165 9.76 9.42 7.36
N LEU A 166 9.21 8.58 8.25
CA LEU A 166 9.39 7.14 8.22
C LEU A 166 8.79 6.51 6.96
N ILE A 167 7.62 6.96 6.51
CA ILE A 167 7.02 6.51 5.24
C ILE A 167 7.93 6.84 4.06
N VAL A 168 8.45 8.07 4.00
CA VAL A 168 9.40 8.47 2.94
C VAL A 168 10.63 7.59 2.96
N ILE A 169 11.20 7.30 4.14
CA ILE A 169 12.34 6.38 4.28
C ILE A 169 11.98 4.98 3.75
N PHE A 170 10.81 4.43 4.11
CA PHE A 170 10.38 3.12 3.62
C PHE A 170 10.19 3.10 2.11
N LEU A 171 9.50 4.10 1.54
CA LEU A 171 9.25 4.20 0.09
C LEU A 171 10.55 4.33 -0.72
N VAL A 172 11.45 5.20 -0.30
CA VAL A 172 12.78 5.35 -0.94
C VAL A 172 13.54 4.02 -0.85
N SER A 173 13.48 3.35 0.29
CA SER A 173 14.20 2.08 0.48
C SER A 173 13.62 0.95 -0.36
N VAL A 174 12.29 0.88 -0.51
CA VAL A 174 11.63 -0.05 -1.43
C VAL A 174 12.01 0.26 -2.88
N LEU A 175 12.06 1.53 -3.27
CA LEU A 175 12.50 1.91 -4.62
C LEU A 175 13.93 1.46 -4.91
N LEU A 176 14.85 1.72 -3.98
CA LEU A 176 16.26 1.38 -4.14
C LEU A 176 16.48 -0.13 -4.07
N LEU A 177 16.04 -0.79 -2.99
CA LEU A 177 16.32 -2.22 -2.78
C LEU A 177 15.48 -3.13 -3.68
N ASN A 178 14.21 -2.81 -3.88
CA ASN A 178 13.31 -3.68 -4.65
C ASN A 178 13.24 -3.25 -6.11
N GLY A 179 13.03 -1.97 -6.39
CA GLY A 179 12.96 -1.43 -7.75
C GLY A 179 14.29 -1.62 -8.48
N ILE A 180 15.35 -0.93 -8.03
CA ILE A 180 16.67 -1.01 -8.67
C ILE A 180 17.26 -2.42 -8.54
N GLY A 181 17.08 -3.07 -7.39
CA GLY A 181 17.52 -4.46 -7.21
C GLY A 181 16.93 -5.44 -8.21
N SER A 182 15.65 -5.30 -8.53
CA SER A 182 14.98 -6.13 -9.54
C SER A 182 15.48 -5.81 -10.95
N ILE A 183 15.77 -4.54 -11.28
CA ILE A 183 16.39 -4.17 -12.56
C ILE A 183 17.75 -4.87 -12.71
N ASN A 184 18.62 -4.77 -11.70
CA ASN A 184 19.93 -5.40 -11.71
C ASN A 184 19.83 -6.92 -11.94
N LYS A 185 18.87 -7.58 -11.27
CA LYS A 185 18.62 -9.01 -11.46
C LYS A 185 18.03 -9.34 -12.82
N ALA A 186 17.18 -8.49 -13.39
CA ALA A 186 16.68 -8.67 -14.74
C ALA A 186 17.82 -8.65 -15.77
N ILE A 187 18.75 -7.70 -15.65
CA ILE A 187 19.92 -7.56 -16.53
C ILE A 187 20.82 -8.80 -16.45
N GLN A 188 21.07 -9.31 -15.23
CA GLN A 188 21.91 -10.50 -15.00
C GLN A 188 21.24 -11.82 -15.40
N SER A 189 19.92 -11.87 -15.48
CA SER A 189 19.15 -13.08 -15.81
C SER A 189 18.91 -13.21 -17.32
N THR A 190 18.46 -14.38 -17.78
CA THR A 190 18.08 -14.63 -19.18
C THR A 190 16.67 -15.22 -19.29
N GLY A 191 16.11 -15.24 -20.50
CA GLY A 191 14.85 -15.92 -20.82
C GLY A 191 13.66 -15.46 -19.98
N VAL A 192 12.92 -16.42 -19.43
CA VAL A 192 11.71 -16.18 -18.62
C VAL A 192 12.03 -15.45 -17.32
N VAL A 193 13.17 -15.77 -16.68
CA VAL A 193 13.58 -15.17 -15.40
C VAL A 193 13.82 -13.67 -15.54
N ARG A 194 14.47 -13.25 -16.64
CA ARG A 194 14.66 -11.82 -16.98
C ARG A 194 13.33 -11.07 -17.05
N LYS A 195 12.33 -11.65 -17.74
CA LYS A 195 11.01 -11.03 -17.87
C LYS A 195 10.31 -10.88 -16.52
N LYS A 196 10.37 -11.91 -15.66
CA LYS A 196 9.76 -11.87 -14.31
C LYS A 196 10.37 -10.77 -13.43
N PHE A 197 11.71 -10.65 -13.40
CA PHE A 197 12.37 -9.55 -12.69
C PHE A 197 12.08 -8.17 -13.31
N GLY A 198 11.91 -8.09 -14.63
CA GLY A 198 11.48 -6.86 -15.30
C GLY A 198 10.09 -6.40 -14.85
N PHE A 199 9.11 -7.31 -14.80
CA PHE A 199 7.78 -6.99 -14.26
C PHE A 199 7.84 -6.57 -12.79
N MET A 200 8.67 -7.24 -11.99
CA MET A 200 8.88 -6.90 -10.59
C MET A 200 9.45 -5.49 -10.42
N ALA A 201 10.47 -5.12 -11.22
CA ALA A 201 11.04 -3.78 -11.21
C ALA A 201 10.01 -2.70 -11.53
N ILE A 202 9.26 -2.87 -12.63
CA ILE A 202 8.23 -1.92 -13.05
C ILE A 202 7.15 -1.80 -11.96
N THR A 203 6.74 -2.93 -11.37
CA THR A 203 5.78 -2.94 -10.25
C THR A 203 6.25 -2.07 -9.09
N PHE A 204 7.48 -2.26 -8.60
CA PHE A 204 7.98 -1.50 -7.46
C PHE A 204 8.17 -0.02 -7.75
N ILE A 205 8.60 0.33 -8.96
CA ILE A 205 8.75 1.74 -9.37
C ILE A 205 7.37 2.42 -9.43
N ILE A 206 6.41 1.81 -10.12
CA ILE A 206 5.05 2.37 -10.21
C ILE A 206 4.45 2.44 -8.81
N PHE A 207 4.53 1.37 -8.01
CA PHE A 207 4.00 1.31 -6.65
C PHE A 207 4.49 2.47 -5.79
N VAL A 208 5.81 2.75 -5.77
CA VAL A 208 6.34 3.85 -4.96
C VAL A 208 5.79 5.20 -5.42
N LEU A 209 5.69 5.43 -6.73
CA LEU A 209 5.13 6.67 -7.27
C LEU A 209 3.64 6.80 -6.92
N VAL A 210 2.85 5.75 -7.13
CA VAL A 210 1.40 5.82 -6.92
C VAL A 210 1.04 5.81 -5.44
N ALA A 211 1.78 5.10 -4.59
CA ALA A 211 1.58 5.13 -3.14
C ALA A 211 1.94 6.49 -2.55
N ALA A 212 3.02 7.12 -3.05
CA ALA A 212 3.34 8.50 -2.68
C ALA A 212 2.25 9.47 -3.14
N LEU A 213 1.75 9.34 -4.37
CA LEU A 213 0.64 10.16 -4.85
C LEU A 213 -0.64 9.93 -4.04
N ASP A 214 -1.03 8.68 -3.78
CA ASP A 214 -2.23 8.32 -3.01
C ASP A 214 -2.18 8.86 -1.57
N SER A 215 -0.99 8.98 -0.97
CA SER A 215 -0.80 9.50 0.39
C SER A 215 -0.65 11.02 0.49
N LEU A 216 -0.58 11.72 -0.65
CA LEU A 216 -0.32 13.17 -0.73
C LEU A 216 -1.42 13.95 -1.46
N LEU A 217 -2.26 13.27 -2.23
CA LEU A 217 -3.33 13.87 -3.00
C LEU A 217 -4.62 13.89 -2.19
N SER A 218 -5.27 15.04 -2.12
CA SER A 218 -6.65 15.17 -1.64
C SER A 218 -7.65 14.41 -2.53
N PRO A 219 -8.87 14.16 -2.02
CA PRO A 219 -9.93 13.50 -2.77
C PRO A 219 -10.19 14.16 -4.12
N GLY A 220 -10.30 13.33 -5.17
CA GLY A 220 -10.65 13.82 -6.50
C GLY A 220 -10.21 12.90 -7.63
N PRO A 221 -10.25 13.39 -8.89
CA PRO A 221 -9.89 12.60 -10.07
C PRO A 221 -8.46 12.06 -10.03
N ALA A 222 -7.53 12.80 -9.42
CA ALA A 222 -6.13 12.40 -9.31
C ALA A 222 -5.93 11.16 -8.41
N LEU A 223 -6.69 11.07 -7.32
CA LEU A 223 -6.69 9.91 -6.42
C LEU A 223 -7.17 8.64 -7.15
N PHE A 224 -8.23 8.77 -7.94
CA PHE A 224 -8.70 7.67 -8.79
C PHE A 224 -7.62 7.17 -9.77
N ILE A 225 -6.86 8.09 -10.38
CA ILE A 225 -5.74 7.74 -11.27
C ILE A 225 -4.63 6.99 -10.51
N ALA A 226 -4.29 7.43 -9.29
CA ALA A 226 -3.32 6.74 -8.43
C ALA A 226 -3.77 5.30 -8.13
N ARG A 227 -5.05 5.10 -7.80
CA ARG A 227 -5.62 3.78 -7.54
C ARG A 227 -5.72 2.88 -8.78
N MET A 228 -5.93 3.45 -9.97
CA MET A 228 -5.77 2.67 -11.21
C MET A 228 -4.33 2.18 -11.38
N GLY A 229 -3.35 3.02 -11.03
CA GLY A 229 -1.95 2.63 -10.98
C GLY A 229 -1.68 1.49 -9.98
N MET A 230 -2.39 1.45 -8.85
CA MET A 230 -2.32 0.34 -7.89
C MET A 230 -2.87 -0.97 -8.47
N ILE A 231 -3.98 -0.92 -9.22
CA ILE A 231 -4.52 -2.10 -9.93
C ILE A 231 -3.51 -2.60 -10.97
N VAL A 232 -2.88 -1.69 -11.72
CA VAL A 232 -1.80 -2.04 -12.66
C VAL A 232 -0.64 -2.71 -11.93
N CYS A 233 -0.23 -2.21 -10.75
CA CYS A 233 0.78 -2.86 -9.92
C CYS A 233 0.38 -4.28 -9.54
N ALA A 234 -0.87 -4.52 -9.13
CA ALA A 234 -1.35 -5.86 -8.78
C ALA A 234 -1.28 -6.83 -9.98
N ILE A 235 -1.65 -6.37 -11.18
CA ILE A 235 -1.57 -7.15 -12.42
C ILE A 235 -0.11 -7.47 -12.78
N LEU A 236 0.78 -6.48 -12.73
CA LEU A 236 2.21 -6.66 -13.02
C LEU A 236 2.87 -7.60 -12.01
N LEU A 237 2.51 -7.48 -10.73
CA LEU A 237 2.98 -8.37 -9.68
C LEU A 237 2.51 -9.81 -9.95
N TYR A 238 1.25 -10.01 -10.33
CA TYR A 238 0.78 -11.34 -10.73
C TYR A 238 1.61 -11.92 -11.88
N PHE A 239 1.93 -11.16 -12.92
CA PHE A 239 2.79 -11.64 -14.01
C PHE A 239 4.24 -11.90 -13.59
N ALA A 240 4.77 -11.10 -12.65
CA ALA A 240 6.09 -11.33 -12.07
C ALA A 240 6.16 -12.63 -11.27
N LEU A 241 5.08 -12.95 -10.56
CA LEU A 241 5.00 -14.05 -9.59
C LEU A 241 4.36 -15.34 -10.15
N LYS A 242 3.68 -15.27 -11.30
CA LYS A 242 3.05 -16.42 -11.93
C LYS A 242 4.09 -17.54 -12.12
N PRO A 243 3.85 -18.76 -11.59
CA PRO A 243 4.78 -19.88 -11.73
C PRO A 243 5.09 -20.17 -13.20
#